data_AF-A0A218PAF6-F1
#
_entry.id   AF-A0A218PAF6-F1
#
_cell.length_a   1.000
_cell.length_b   1.000
_cell.length_c   1.000
_cell.angle_alpha   90.00
_cell.angle_beta   90.00
_cell.angle_gamma   90.00
#
_symmetry.space_group_name_H-M   'P 1'
#
loop_
_entity.id
_entity.type
_entity.pdbx_description
1 polymer ?
#
loop_
_entity_poly.entity_id
_entity_poly.type
_entity_poly.pdbx_seq_one_letter_code
_entity_poly.pdbx_strand_id
1 'polypeptide(L)'
;MRIVSADTGGALLTEDYEPVGLIATAAVLVEKPYRTATLKTVRYADPFSYDMSGRQAIREELLLSVELARRVKPDVIHLDSTIGGIEVRKLDEPTVDALNISERGKEVWRDLARELQPLAKGFWEDTGIEIVAIGKPSVPVRIAEIYAGIYTAKWALDYAREHGRVIVGLPRYMKVEIRGGKIHGESLDPREGGLFGEIEAEATGVAWELYPNPLVRRFMTLEVWRE
;
A
#
# COMPACT_ATOMS: atom_id res chain seq x y z
N MET A 1 4.61 -2.09 -21.41
CA MET A 1 4.36 -2.85 -20.18
C MET A 1 3.41 -2.03 -19.31
N ARG A 2 2.28 -2.62 -18.94
CA ARG A 2 1.25 -2.09 -18.06
C ARG A 2 1.25 -2.98 -16.83
N ILE A 3 1.39 -2.39 -15.65
CA ILE A 3 1.65 -3.15 -14.43
C ILE A 3 0.55 -2.81 -13.42
N VAL A 4 -0.08 -3.82 -12.84
CA VAL A 4 -0.90 -3.61 -11.64
C VAL A 4 -0.05 -3.92 -10.42
N SER A 5 -0.24 -3.14 -9.36
CA SER A 5 0.38 -3.39 -8.07
C SER A 5 -0.56 -2.95 -6.97
N ALA A 6 -0.39 -3.49 -5.78
CA ALA A 6 -0.99 -2.94 -4.58
C ALA A 6 0.04 -2.83 -3.46
N ASP A 7 -0.28 -1.98 -2.48
CA ASP A 7 0.42 -1.87 -1.22
C ASP A 7 -0.56 -1.44 -0.12
N THR A 8 -0.31 -1.86 1.11
CA THR A 8 -1.06 -1.44 2.29
C THR A 8 -0.22 -0.48 3.12
N GLY A 9 -0.74 0.72 3.32
CA GLY A 9 0.00 1.79 3.93
C GLY A 9 -0.84 2.71 4.81
N GLY A 10 -0.11 3.55 5.52
CA GLY A 10 -0.64 4.46 6.52
C GLY A 10 -1.06 3.75 7.80
N ALA A 11 -0.75 4.34 8.93
CA ALA A 11 -1.05 3.77 10.24
C ALA A 11 -1.76 4.80 11.11
N LEU A 12 -2.81 4.37 11.81
CA LEU A 12 -3.32 5.13 12.95
C LEU A 12 -2.27 5.09 14.05
N LEU A 13 -1.98 6.24 14.65
CA LEU A 13 -1.02 6.37 15.74
C LEU A 13 -1.71 6.73 17.05
N THR A 14 -1.11 6.30 18.16
CA THR A 14 -1.40 6.85 19.49
C THR A 14 -0.80 8.24 19.65
N GLU A 15 -1.11 8.92 20.76
CA GLU A 15 -0.46 10.19 21.12
C GLU A 15 1.05 10.06 21.34
N ASP A 16 1.53 8.85 21.65
CA ASP A 16 2.94 8.50 21.78
C ASP A 16 3.58 8.11 20.44
N TYR A 17 2.89 8.27 19.30
CA TYR A 17 3.35 7.92 17.95
C TYR A 17 3.55 6.42 17.69
N GLU A 18 3.00 5.55 18.53
CA GLU A 18 3.01 4.10 18.33
C GLU A 18 1.89 3.67 17.38
N PRO A 19 2.14 2.73 16.45
CA PRO A 19 1.13 2.30 15.48
C PRO A 19 0.06 1.41 16.12
N VAL A 20 -1.20 1.72 15.84
CA VAL A 20 -2.38 0.96 16.27
C VAL A 20 -2.80 -0.06 15.19
N GLY A 21 -2.91 0.39 13.94
CA GLY A 21 -3.32 -0.44 12.82
C GLY A 21 -3.22 0.28 11.47
N LEU A 22 -3.17 -0.50 10.39
CA LEU A 22 -3.07 0.04 9.03
C LEU A 22 -4.43 0.53 8.51
N ILE A 23 -4.40 1.50 7.60
CA ILE A 23 -5.60 2.24 7.19
C ILE A 23 -6.06 1.91 5.77
N ALA A 24 -5.16 1.92 4.78
CA ALA A 24 -5.55 1.85 3.38
C ALA A 24 -4.72 0.87 2.56
N THR A 25 -5.39 -0.02 1.83
CA THR A 25 -4.78 -0.80 0.75
C THR A 25 -5.15 -0.14 -0.58
N ALA A 26 -4.15 0.30 -1.33
CA ALA A 26 -4.35 0.91 -2.64
C ALA A 26 -3.83 -0.02 -3.73
N ALA A 27 -4.63 -0.27 -4.78
CA ALA A 27 -4.18 -0.92 -5.99
C ALA A 27 -4.15 0.07 -7.15
N VAL A 28 -3.10 0.01 -7.95
CA VAL A 28 -2.79 0.96 -9.02
C VAL A 28 -2.50 0.23 -10.32
N LEU A 29 -2.94 0.81 -11.42
CA LEU A 29 -2.45 0.52 -12.76
C LEU A 29 -1.39 1.57 -13.10
N VAL A 30 -0.20 1.12 -13.44
CA VAL A 30 0.93 1.97 -13.80
C VAL A 30 1.35 1.66 -15.23
N GLU A 31 1.50 2.73 -16.00
CA GLU A 31 1.89 2.69 -17.41
C GLU A 31 3.06 3.66 -17.61
N LYS A 32 3.76 3.56 -18.75
CA LYS A 32 4.83 4.51 -19.11
C LYS A 32 4.31 5.95 -18.97
N PRO A 33 5.02 6.87 -18.29
CA PRO A 33 6.43 6.81 -17.88
C PRO A 33 6.72 6.25 -16.48
N TYR A 34 5.78 5.51 -15.87
CA TYR A 34 5.92 4.83 -14.59
C TYR A 34 6.20 5.78 -13.39
N ARG A 35 5.49 6.92 -13.35
CA ARG A 35 5.63 7.91 -12.26
C ARG A 35 4.39 8.07 -11.39
N THR A 36 3.23 7.65 -11.89
CA THR A 36 1.94 7.75 -11.20
C THR A 36 0.99 6.67 -11.72
N ALA A 37 -0.20 6.57 -11.13
CA ALA A 37 -1.21 5.61 -11.52
C ALA A 37 -2.16 6.20 -12.58
N THR A 38 -2.44 5.45 -13.65
CA THR A 38 -3.49 5.81 -14.62
C THR A 38 -4.88 5.45 -14.11
N LEU A 39 -4.97 4.35 -13.37
CA LEU A 39 -6.17 3.94 -12.63
C LEU A 39 -5.76 3.49 -11.24
N LYS A 40 -6.66 3.69 -10.28
CA LYS A 40 -6.45 3.35 -8.88
C LYS A 40 -7.77 2.94 -8.23
N THR A 41 -7.69 2.06 -7.25
CA THR A 41 -8.78 1.68 -6.36
C THR A 41 -8.24 1.54 -4.95
N VAL A 42 -9.10 1.72 -3.94
CA VAL A 42 -8.71 1.66 -2.54
C VAL A 42 -9.70 0.80 -1.77
N ARG A 43 -9.19 0.10 -0.75
CA ARG A 43 -9.97 -0.52 0.30
C ARG A 43 -9.47 0.00 1.64
N TYR A 44 -10.38 0.51 2.46
CA TYR A 44 -10.06 0.93 3.82
C TYR A 44 -10.23 -0.25 4.77
N ALA A 45 -9.27 -0.40 5.68
CA ALA A 45 -9.37 -1.32 6.79
C ALA A 45 -9.87 -0.59 8.03
N ASP A 46 -10.25 -1.36 9.06
CA ASP A 46 -10.47 -0.82 10.40
C ASP A 46 -9.13 -0.81 11.16
N PRO A 47 -8.50 0.36 11.35
CA PRO A 47 -7.22 0.44 12.03
C PRO A 47 -7.31 0.10 13.52
N PHE A 48 -8.50 0.09 14.13
CA PHE A 48 -8.67 -0.27 15.54
C PHE A 48 -8.68 -1.79 15.78
N SER A 49 -8.81 -2.59 14.72
CA SER A 49 -8.88 -4.05 14.77
C SER A 49 -7.99 -4.73 13.71
N TYR A 50 -6.86 -4.10 13.36
CA TYR A 50 -5.98 -4.57 12.30
C TYR A 50 -4.97 -5.64 12.76
N ASP A 51 -4.73 -6.68 11.95
CA ASP A 51 -3.65 -7.66 12.20
C ASP A 51 -2.28 -7.12 11.78
N MET A 52 -1.51 -6.68 12.77
CA MET A 52 -0.15 -6.15 12.59
C MET A 52 0.92 -7.22 12.30
N SER A 53 0.56 -8.48 12.10
CA SER A 53 1.51 -9.53 11.70
C SER A 53 2.00 -9.42 10.26
N GLY A 54 1.29 -8.65 9.41
CA GLY A 54 1.55 -8.50 7.99
C GLY A 54 0.79 -9.47 7.08
N ARG A 55 0.15 -10.51 7.64
CA ARG A 55 -0.65 -11.47 6.86
C ARG A 55 -1.86 -10.81 6.19
N GLN A 56 -2.58 -9.98 6.93
CA GLN A 56 -3.75 -9.27 6.42
C GLN A 56 -3.39 -8.35 5.25
N ALA A 57 -2.33 -7.56 5.37
CA ALA A 57 -1.85 -6.64 4.34
C ALA A 57 -1.55 -7.36 3.01
N ILE A 58 -0.69 -8.38 3.04
CA ILE A 58 -0.31 -9.13 1.82
C ILE A 58 -1.52 -9.77 1.15
N ARG A 59 -2.46 -10.28 1.94
CA ARG A 59 -3.70 -10.87 1.44
C ARG A 59 -4.57 -9.80 0.75
N GLU A 60 -4.79 -8.66 1.42
CA GLU A 60 -5.60 -7.56 0.89
C GLU A 60 -5.00 -6.99 -0.41
N GLU A 61 -3.67 -6.85 -0.46
CA GLU A 61 -2.92 -6.39 -1.63
C GLU A 61 -3.11 -7.31 -2.85
N LEU A 62 -2.95 -8.62 -2.65
CA LEU A 62 -3.13 -9.58 -3.74
C LEU A 62 -4.56 -9.57 -4.24
N LEU A 63 -5.54 -9.62 -3.34
CA LEU A 63 -6.96 -9.61 -3.69
C LEU A 63 -7.35 -8.36 -4.47
N LEU A 64 -6.94 -7.17 -4.00
CA LEU A 64 -7.26 -5.91 -4.66
C LEU A 64 -6.52 -5.76 -6.00
N SER A 65 -5.29 -6.26 -6.09
CA SER A 65 -4.54 -6.33 -7.36
C SER A 65 -5.25 -7.19 -8.40
N VAL A 66 -5.72 -8.38 -8.00
CA VAL A 66 -6.47 -9.29 -8.88
C VAL A 66 -7.79 -8.66 -9.32
N GLU A 67 -8.51 -8.01 -8.41
CA GLU A 67 -9.75 -7.29 -8.73
C GLU A 67 -9.53 -6.22 -9.81
N LEU A 68 -8.51 -5.37 -9.64
CA LEU A 68 -8.17 -4.35 -10.62
C LEU A 68 -7.69 -4.98 -11.93
N ALA A 69 -6.84 -6.01 -11.87
CA ALA A 69 -6.27 -6.66 -13.04
C ALA A 69 -7.32 -7.36 -13.91
N ARG A 70 -8.36 -7.97 -13.31
CA ARG A 70 -9.50 -8.54 -14.07
C ARG A 70 -10.19 -7.50 -14.94
N ARG A 71 -10.23 -6.24 -14.50
CA ARG A 71 -10.85 -5.12 -15.23
C ARG A 71 -9.93 -4.55 -16.31
N VAL A 72 -8.65 -4.36 -16.00
CA VAL A 72 -7.73 -3.57 -16.83
C VAL A 72 -6.76 -4.40 -17.68
N LYS A 73 -6.65 -5.70 -17.40
CA LYS A 73 -5.82 -6.69 -18.10
C LYS A 73 -4.36 -6.19 -18.29
N PRO A 74 -3.59 -6.03 -17.20
CA PRO A 74 -2.18 -5.65 -17.27
C PRO A 74 -1.33 -6.78 -17.86
N ASP A 75 -0.06 -6.48 -18.15
CA ASP A 75 0.91 -7.49 -18.57
C ASP A 75 1.39 -8.35 -17.39
N VAL A 76 1.44 -7.78 -16.18
CA VAL A 76 1.92 -8.43 -14.96
C VAL A 76 1.35 -7.73 -13.72
N ILE A 77 1.23 -8.46 -12.62
CA ILE A 77 0.96 -7.93 -11.28
C ILE A 77 2.24 -7.99 -10.45
N HIS A 78 2.61 -6.88 -9.80
CA HIS A 78 3.67 -6.83 -8.82
C HIS A 78 3.06 -6.87 -7.41
N LEU A 79 3.53 -7.80 -6.58
CA LEU A 79 3.15 -7.92 -5.16
C LEU A 79 4.26 -7.36 -4.27
N ASP A 80 3.89 -6.66 -3.17
CA ASP A 80 4.87 -6.13 -2.21
C ASP A 80 5.44 -7.20 -1.28
N SER A 81 6.22 -8.12 -1.84
CA SER A 81 7.01 -9.04 -1.05
C SER A 81 8.35 -9.25 -1.72
N THR A 82 9.43 -9.00 -0.97
CA THR A 82 10.79 -9.06 -1.50
C THR A 82 11.34 -10.48 -1.38
N ILE A 83 10.81 -11.40 -2.20
CA ILE A 83 11.22 -12.81 -2.23
C ILE A 83 11.79 -13.23 -3.60
N GLY A 84 12.47 -12.30 -4.27
CA GLY A 84 13.27 -12.58 -5.46
C GLY A 84 12.50 -12.56 -6.78
N GLY A 85 11.27 -12.05 -6.81
CA GLY A 85 10.48 -11.93 -8.05
C GLY A 85 9.83 -13.24 -8.50
N ILE A 86 9.79 -14.25 -7.62
CA ILE A 86 9.13 -15.53 -7.92
C ILE A 86 7.63 -15.32 -8.17
N GLU A 87 7.07 -16.09 -9.09
CA GLU A 87 5.64 -16.08 -9.35
C GLU A 87 4.89 -16.73 -8.18
N VAL A 88 3.89 -16.04 -7.65
CA VAL A 88 3.13 -16.48 -6.46
C VAL A 88 2.48 -17.84 -6.67
N ARG A 89 2.06 -18.15 -7.90
CA ARG A 89 1.49 -19.47 -8.27
C ARG A 89 2.49 -20.63 -8.10
N LYS A 90 3.78 -20.36 -7.93
CA LYS A 90 4.83 -21.36 -7.70
C LYS A 90 5.27 -21.45 -6.23
N LEU A 91 4.68 -20.66 -5.33
CA LEU A 91 5.01 -20.66 -3.90
C LEU A 91 4.28 -21.79 -3.16
N ASP A 92 4.72 -23.03 -3.39
CA ASP A 92 4.37 -24.15 -2.51
C ASP A 92 5.25 -24.21 -1.26
N GLU A 93 4.89 -25.03 -0.26
CA GLU A 93 5.65 -25.13 1.00
C GLU A 93 7.15 -25.43 0.78
N PRO A 94 7.55 -26.40 -0.07
CA PRO A 94 8.97 -26.63 -0.35
C PRO A 94 9.69 -25.44 -0.97
N THR A 95 9.02 -24.70 -1.87
CA THR A 95 9.58 -23.51 -2.49
C THR A 95 9.78 -22.40 -1.46
N VAL A 96 8.82 -22.19 -0.56
CA VAL A 96 8.94 -21.22 0.54
C VAL A 96 10.11 -21.58 1.47
N ASP A 97 10.30 -22.86 1.78
CA ASP A 97 11.39 -23.33 2.64
C ASP A 97 12.78 -23.07 2.05
N ALA A 98 12.88 -23.13 0.72
CA ALA A 98 14.10 -22.86 -0.03
C ALA A 98 14.39 -21.36 -0.21
N LEU A 99 13.48 -20.45 0.17
CA LEU A 99 13.70 -19.00 0.05
C LEU A 99 14.80 -18.52 1.02
N ASN A 100 15.62 -17.60 0.53
CA ASN A 100 16.64 -16.92 1.34
C ASN A 100 16.06 -15.73 2.11
N ILE A 101 15.08 -16.01 2.99
CA ILE A 101 14.45 -15.03 3.89
C ILE A 101 14.50 -15.52 5.34
N SER A 102 14.13 -14.65 6.28
CA SER A 102 14.09 -15.02 7.70
C SER A 102 13.08 -16.16 7.96
N GLU A 103 13.31 -16.95 9.01
CA GLU A 103 12.39 -18.02 9.40
C GLU A 103 10.98 -17.50 9.69
N ARG A 104 10.85 -16.33 10.33
CA ARG A 104 9.57 -15.63 10.49
C ARG A 104 8.93 -15.28 9.14
N GLY A 105 9.73 -14.86 8.15
CA GLY A 105 9.25 -14.61 6.79
C GLY A 105 8.75 -15.87 6.11
N LYS A 106 9.42 -17.01 6.31
CA LYS A 106 8.97 -18.31 5.81
C LYS A 106 7.66 -18.75 6.48
N GLU A 107 7.53 -18.59 7.80
CA GLU A 107 6.29 -18.90 8.53
C GLU A 107 5.10 -18.11 7.98
N VAL A 108 5.25 -16.80 7.82
CA VAL A 108 4.21 -15.94 7.22
C VAL A 108 3.86 -16.41 5.80
N TRP A 109 4.86 -16.73 4.98
CA TRP A 109 4.62 -17.20 3.62
C TRP A 109 4.04 -18.61 3.54
N ARG A 110 4.36 -19.54 4.45
CA ARG A 110 3.72 -20.86 4.50
C ARG A 110 2.22 -20.74 4.78
N ASP A 111 1.85 -19.89 5.72
CA ASP A 111 0.45 -19.62 6.05
C ASP A 111 -0.27 -19.00 4.85
N LEU A 112 0.32 -17.96 4.25
CA LEU A 112 -0.27 -17.26 3.11
C LEU A 112 -0.32 -18.12 1.84
N ALA A 113 0.69 -18.93 1.58
CA ALA A 113 0.78 -19.78 0.39
C ALA A 113 -0.43 -20.69 0.24
N ARG A 114 -0.95 -21.23 1.35
CA ARG A 114 -2.13 -22.12 1.36
C ARG A 114 -3.37 -21.47 0.73
N GLU A 115 -3.51 -20.16 0.87
CA GLU A 115 -4.62 -19.39 0.29
C GLU A 115 -4.23 -18.74 -1.04
N LEU A 116 -3.08 -18.07 -1.08
CA LEU A 116 -2.69 -17.19 -2.17
C LEU A 116 -2.14 -17.94 -3.39
N GLN A 117 -1.46 -19.07 -3.20
CA GLN A 117 -0.90 -19.84 -4.31
C GLN A 117 -2.01 -20.42 -5.21
N PRO A 118 -3.07 -21.07 -4.68
CA PRO A 118 -4.17 -21.57 -5.52
C PRO A 118 -4.89 -20.44 -6.26
N LEU A 119 -5.08 -19.30 -5.60
CA LEU A 119 -5.71 -18.12 -6.21
C LEU A 119 -4.87 -17.57 -7.36
N ALA A 120 -3.57 -17.39 -7.15
CA ALA A 120 -2.65 -16.94 -8.19
C ALA A 120 -2.60 -17.92 -9.37
N LYS A 121 -2.63 -19.23 -9.09
CA LYS A 121 -2.67 -20.27 -10.11
C LYS A 121 -3.96 -20.18 -10.94
N GLY A 122 -5.12 -20.15 -10.31
CA GLY A 122 -6.41 -20.04 -11.02
C GLY A 122 -6.50 -18.75 -11.84
N PHE A 123 -6.05 -17.62 -11.30
CA PHE A 123 -6.01 -16.36 -12.04
C PHE A 123 -5.09 -16.41 -13.26
N TRP A 124 -3.93 -17.05 -13.15
CA TRP A 124 -3.01 -17.25 -14.27
C TRP A 124 -3.61 -18.20 -15.33
N GLU A 125 -4.25 -19.29 -14.92
CA GLU A 125 -4.93 -20.22 -15.85
C GLU A 125 -6.04 -19.50 -16.65
N ASP A 126 -6.77 -18.59 -16.00
CA ASP A 126 -7.86 -17.80 -16.61
C ASP A 126 -7.35 -16.70 -17.57
N THR A 127 -6.20 -16.09 -17.28
CA THR A 127 -5.81 -14.81 -17.91
C THR A 127 -4.43 -14.80 -18.57
N GLY A 128 -3.56 -15.75 -18.21
CA GLY A 128 -2.14 -15.76 -18.57
C GLY A 128 -1.29 -14.73 -17.82
N ILE A 129 -1.86 -13.96 -16.87
CA ILE A 129 -1.17 -12.88 -16.16
C ILE A 129 -0.47 -13.43 -14.92
N GLU A 130 0.83 -13.18 -14.81
CA GLU A 130 1.62 -13.57 -13.64
C GLU A 130 1.48 -12.57 -12.49
N ILE A 131 1.51 -13.09 -11.26
CA ILE A 131 1.67 -12.31 -10.03
C ILE A 131 3.08 -12.57 -9.51
N VAL A 132 3.95 -11.56 -9.54
CA VAL A 132 5.35 -11.67 -9.14
C VAL A 132 5.60 -11.01 -7.79
N ALA A 133 6.21 -11.76 -6.87
CA ALA A 133 6.60 -11.26 -5.56
C ALA A 133 7.97 -10.57 -5.63
N ILE A 134 7.95 -9.33 -6.13
CA ILE A 134 9.12 -8.51 -6.40
C ILE A 134 9.44 -7.58 -5.22
N GLY A 135 8.44 -7.02 -4.55
CA GLY A 135 8.62 -6.13 -3.41
C GLY A 135 9.22 -4.77 -3.74
N LYS A 136 10.02 -4.26 -2.81
CA LYS A 136 10.65 -2.93 -2.80
C LYS A 136 11.35 -2.46 -4.09
N PRO A 137 11.97 -3.33 -4.92
CA PRO A 137 12.53 -2.92 -6.21
C PRO A 137 11.50 -2.47 -7.26
N SER A 138 10.21 -2.73 -7.05
CA SER A 138 9.14 -2.38 -7.98
C SER A 138 8.70 -0.92 -7.82
N VAL A 139 8.87 -0.13 -8.88
CA VAL A 139 8.32 1.23 -8.96
C VAL A 139 6.79 1.25 -8.82
N PRO A 140 6.01 0.35 -9.48
CA PRO A 140 4.57 0.26 -9.25
C PRO A 140 4.14 -0.03 -7.81
N VAL A 141 4.91 -0.83 -7.06
CA VAL A 141 4.66 -1.07 -5.63
C VAL A 141 4.83 0.24 -4.86
N ARG A 142 5.92 0.96 -5.11
CA ARG A 142 6.15 2.27 -4.49
C ARG A 142 5.08 3.31 -4.86
N ILE A 143 4.56 3.27 -6.08
CA ILE A 143 3.43 4.13 -6.47
C ILE A 143 2.17 3.73 -5.68
N ALA A 144 1.90 2.43 -5.52
CA ALA A 144 0.80 1.95 -4.68
C ALA A 144 0.94 2.44 -3.23
N GLU A 145 2.15 2.38 -2.66
CA GLU A 145 2.48 2.88 -1.31
C GLU A 145 2.18 4.38 -1.17
N ILE A 146 2.56 5.19 -2.16
CA ILE A 146 2.23 6.63 -2.19
C ILE A 146 0.72 6.83 -2.22
N TYR A 147 -0.01 6.07 -3.03
CA TYR A 147 -1.48 6.15 -3.06
C TYR A 147 -2.11 5.70 -1.74
N ALA A 148 -1.57 4.66 -1.08
CA ALA A 148 -2.02 4.25 0.24
C ALA A 148 -1.90 5.42 1.22
N GLY A 149 -0.73 6.09 1.28
CA GLY A 149 -0.56 7.29 2.12
C GLY A 149 -1.47 8.47 1.77
N ILE A 150 -1.75 8.69 0.49
CA ILE A 150 -2.72 9.71 0.05
C ILE A 150 -4.13 9.37 0.53
N TYR A 151 -4.55 8.11 0.39
CA TYR A 151 -5.87 7.66 0.87
C TYR A 151 -5.96 7.63 2.40
N THR A 152 -4.85 7.40 3.10
CA THR A 152 -4.74 7.59 4.56
C THR A 152 -4.98 9.04 4.95
N ALA A 153 -4.38 10.00 4.25
CA ALA A 153 -4.65 11.41 4.51
C ALA A 153 -6.13 11.74 4.29
N LYS A 154 -6.76 11.21 3.24
CA LYS A 154 -8.21 11.35 3.03
C LYS A 154 -9.02 10.79 4.20
N TRP A 155 -8.69 9.57 4.64
CA TRP A 155 -9.34 8.95 5.80
C TRP A 155 -9.19 9.80 7.06
N ALA A 156 -8.01 10.38 7.30
CA ALA A 156 -7.74 11.22 8.46
C ALA A 156 -8.58 12.52 8.46
N LEU A 157 -8.75 13.16 7.29
CA LEU A 157 -9.64 14.32 7.14
C LEU A 157 -11.09 13.98 7.51
N ASP A 158 -11.58 12.86 6.97
CA ASP A 158 -12.95 12.42 7.21
C ASP A 158 -13.16 12.01 8.68
N TYR A 159 -12.20 11.28 9.26
CA TYR A 159 -12.23 10.87 10.66
C TYR A 159 -12.18 12.06 11.63
N ALA A 160 -11.27 13.01 11.44
CA ALA A 160 -11.12 14.17 12.32
C ALA A 160 -12.36 15.08 12.30
N ARG A 161 -13.03 15.21 11.15
CA ARG A 161 -14.28 15.98 11.04
C ARG A 161 -15.37 15.42 11.97
N GLU A 162 -15.45 14.11 12.07
CA GLU A 162 -16.42 13.42 12.91
C GLU A 162 -15.97 13.33 14.38
N HIS A 163 -14.70 12.99 14.62
CA HIS A 163 -14.19 12.57 15.93
C HIS A 163 -13.27 13.61 16.61
N GLY A 164 -12.99 14.73 15.94
CA GLY A 164 -12.27 15.87 16.50
C GLY A 164 -10.78 15.91 16.18
N ARG A 165 -10.04 14.82 16.38
CA ARG A 165 -8.57 14.77 16.14
C ARG A 165 -8.11 13.37 15.78
N VAL A 166 -7.08 13.28 14.95
CA VAL A 166 -6.38 12.03 14.65
C VAL A 166 -4.92 12.27 14.28
N ILE A 167 -4.07 11.30 14.62
CA ILE A 167 -2.65 11.29 14.27
C ILE A 167 -2.42 10.05 13.41
N VAL A 168 -1.90 10.24 12.19
CA VAL A 168 -1.58 9.13 11.29
C VAL A 168 -0.13 9.18 10.83
N GLY A 169 0.51 8.02 10.78
CA GLY A 169 1.82 7.84 10.19
C GLY A 169 1.68 7.59 8.69
N LEU A 170 2.38 8.36 7.87
CA LEU A 170 2.46 8.13 6.43
C LEU A 170 3.52 7.08 6.10
N PRO A 171 3.40 6.38 4.95
CA PRO A 171 4.45 5.52 4.44
C PRO A 171 5.83 6.21 4.34
N ARG A 172 6.89 5.42 4.16
CA ARG A 172 8.27 5.92 4.18
C ARG A 172 8.47 7.04 3.16
N TYR A 173 9.27 8.04 3.53
CA TYR A 173 9.79 9.07 2.64
C TYR A 173 8.74 9.64 1.68
N MET A 174 7.54 9.96 2.16
CA MET A 174 6.56 10.69 1.37
C MET A 174 6.00 11.85 2.16
N LYS A 175 5.46 12.81 1.43
CA LYS A 175 4.66 13.90 2.00
C LYS A 175 3.31 13.97 1.30
N VAL A 176 2.38 14.65 1.93
CA VAL A 176 1.10 15.03 1.34
C VAL A 176 0.93 16.54 1.39
N GLU A 177 0.31 17.08 0.35
CA GLU A 177 -0.11 18.47 0.26
C GLU A 177 -1.61 18.50 -0.05
N ILE A 178 -2.37 19.19 0.78
CA ILE A 178 -3.83 19.24 0.71
C ILE A 178 -4.21 20.65 0.26
N ARG A 179 -4.65 20.81 -0.99
CA ARG A 179 -4.96 22.11 -1.60
C ARG A 179 -6.04 21.98 -2.67
N GLY A 180 -6.93 22.97 -2.74
CA GLY A 180 -7.88 23.11 -3.87
C GLY A 180 -8.81 21.91 -4.08
N GLY A 181 -9.28 21.27 -3.00
CA GLY A 181 -10.16 20.10 -3.08
C GLY A 181 -9.44 18.81 -3.48
N LYS A 182 -8.12 18.75 -3.30
CA LYS A 182 -7.29 17.60 -3.66
C LYS A 182 -6.23 17.31 -2.62
N ILE A 183 -5.78 16.06 -2.62
CA ILE A 183 -4.59 15.61 -1.91
C ILE A 183 -3.58 15.17 -2.96
N HIS A 184 -2.45 15.87 -2.98
CA HIS A 184 -1.27 15.48 -3.73
C HIS A 184 -0.31 14.75 -2.79
N GLY A 185 0.23 13.62 -3.21
CA GLY A 185 1.29 12.94 -2.47
C GLY A 185 2.47 12.65 -3.37
N GLU A 186 3.68 12.83 -2.85
CA GLU A 186 4.91 12.56 -3.59
C GLU A 186 6.00 11.96 -2.72
N SER A 187 6.90 11.22 -3.36
CA SER A 187 8.09 10.72 -2.71
C SER A 187 9.07 11.86 -2.41
N LEU A 188 9.64 11.82 -1.21
CA LEU A 188 10.73 12.68 -0.77
C LEU A 188 12.10 12.18 -1.21
N ASP A 189 12.20 10.98 -1.79
CA ASP A 189 13.46 10.43 -2.29
C ASP A 189 13.70 10.82 -3.76
N PRO A 190 14.64 11.74 -4.06
CA PRO A 190 14.89 12.17 -5.43
C PRO A 190 15.41 11.04 -6.32
N ARG A 191 15.96 9.97 -5.73
CA ARG A 191 16.46 8.80 -6.47
C ARG A 191 15.34 7.95 -7.08
N GLU A 192 14.10 8.12 -6.59
CA GLU A 192 12.93 7.41 -7.12
C GLU A 192 12.38 8.08 -8.41
N GLY A 193 12.93 9.24 -8.82
CA GLY A 193 12.66 9.81 -10.14
C GLY A 193 11.34 10.57 -10.26
N GLY A 194 10.84 11.11 -9.15
CA GLY A 194 9.64 11.96 -9.09
C GLY A 194 8.34 11.16 -9.17
N LEU A 195 8.17 10.20 -8.26
CA LEU A 195 6.94 9.42 -8.11
C LEU A 195 5.90 10.22 -7.32
N PHE A 196 4.66 10.23 -7.79
CA PHE A 196 3.58 11.01 -7.18
C PHE A 196 2.20 10.41 -7.44
N GLY A 197 1.20 10.91 -6.73
CA GLY A 197 -0.21 10.62 -6.91
C GLY A 197 -1.09 11.81 -6.54
N GLU A 198 -2.33 11.78 -7.00
CA GLU A 198 -3.33 12.79 -6.67
C GLU A 198 -4.72 12.14 -6.59
N ILE A 199 -5.51 12.57 -5.61
CA ILE A 199 -6.94 12.27 -5.50
C ILE A 199 -7.73 13.52 -5.15
N GLU A 200 -9.04 13.49 -5.41
CA GLU A 200 -9.97 14.49 -4.90
C GLU A 200 -10.26 14.25 -3.42
N ALA A 201 -10.31 15.32 -2.63
CA ALA A 201 -10.72 15.27 -1.23
C ALA A 201 -11.22 16.63 -0.75
N GLU A 202 -12.26 16.60 0.08
CA GLU A 202 -12.74 17.79 0.76
C GLU A 202 -12.01 17.98 2.09
N ALA A 203 -11.38 19.15 2.26
CA ALA A 203 -10.62 19.51 3.45
C ALA A 203 -11.28 20.66 4.25
N THR A 204 -12.56 20.93 4.01
CA THR A 204 -13.31 21.97 4.73
C THR A 204 -13.56 21.55 6.18
N GLY A 205 -13.48 22.51 7.11
CA GLY A 205 -13.77 22.33 8.54
C GLY A 205 -12.73 21.54 9.33
N VAL A 206 -11.53 21.36 8.77
CA VAL A 206 -10.40 20.69 9.43
C VAL A 206 -9.11 21.42 9.13
N ALA A 207 -8.20 21.42 10.09
CA ALA A 207 -6.83 21.86 9.96
C ALA A 207 -5.88 20.68 10.13
N TRP A 208 -4.66 20.81 9.61
CA TRP A 208 -3.68 19.73 9.66
C TRP A 208 -2.25 20.26 9.71
N GLU A 209 -1.36 19.41 10.19
CA GLU A 209 0.08 19.65 10.19
C GLU A 209 0.82 18.38 9.75
N LEU A 210 1.88 18.56 8.97
CA LEU A 210 2.76 17.49 8.53
C LEU A 210 4.17 17.71 9.11
N TYR A 211 4.65 16.75 9.90
CA TYR A 211 5.95 16.84 10.55
C TYR A 211 6.63 15.47 10.64
N PRO A 212 7.96 15.38 10.87
CA PRO A 212 8.64 14.09 11.02
C PRO A 212 8.14 13.30 12.24
N ASN A 213 7.96 12.00 12.09
CA ASN A 213 7.68 11.13 13.24
C ASN A 213 8.94 11.04 14.14
N PRO A 214 8.84 11.34 15.46
CA PRO A 214 9.99 11.38 16.35
C PRO A 214 10.57 10.00 16.68
N LEU A 215 9.77 8.93 16.59
CA LEU A 215 10.19 7.55 16.90
C LEU A 215 10.73 6.81 15.67
N VAL A 216 10.19 7.11 14.48
CA VAL A 216 10.52 6.39 13.25
C VAL A 216 11.11 7.33 12.21
N ARG A 217 12.43 7.44 12.21
CA ARG A 217 13.19 8.22 11.22
C ARG A 217 12.72 7.87 9.81
N ARG A 218 12.52 8.91 8.96
CA ARG A 218 12.12 8.84 7.54
C ARG A 218 10.62 8.66 7.31
N PHE A 219 9.83 8.57 8.36
CA PHE A 219 8.37 8.56 8.28
C PHE A 219 7.86 9.94 8.70
N MET A 220 6.80 10.39 8.03
CA MET A 220 6.11 11.63 8.36
C MET A 220 4.84 11.31 9.13
N THR A 221 4.47 12.20 10.05
CA THR A 221 3.20 12.20 10.75
C THR A 221 2.32 13.27 10.14
N LEU A 222 1.09 12.90 9.78
CA LEU A 222 0.03 13.84 9.48
C LEU A 222 -0.92 13.87 10.68
N GLU A 223 -1.01 15.03 11.32
CA GLU A 223 -1.97 15.29 12.38
C GLU A 223 -3.10 16.14 11.80
N VAL A 224 -4.34 15.76 12.10
CA VAL A 224 -5.54 16.43 11.59
C VAL A 224 -6.51 16.66 12.74
N TRP A 225 -7.08 17.86 12.82
CA TRP A 225 -8.08 18.22 13.82
C TRP A 225 -9.20 19.06 13.22
N ARG A 226 -10.38 18.98 13.84
CA ARG A 226 -11.54 19.80 13.50
C ARG A 226 -11.30 21.25 13.92
N GLU A 227 -11.66 22.18 13.03
CA GLU A 227 -11.68 23.62 13.32
C GLU A 227 -12.84 24.02 14.25
#